data_AF-A0A531KKN3-F1
#
_entry.id   AF-A0A531KKN3-F1
#
_cell.length_a   1.000
_cell.length_b   1.000
_cell.length_c   1.000
_cell.angle_alpha   90.00
_cell.angle_beta   90.00
_cell.angle_gamma   90.00
#
_symmetry.space_group_name_H-M   'P 1'
#
loop_
_entity.id
_entity.type
_entity.pdbx_description
1 polymer ?
#
loop_
_entity_poly.entity_id
_entity_poly.type
_entity_poly.pdbx_seq_one_letter_code
_entity_poly.pdbx_strand_id
1 'polypeptide(L)' 'MIQMQTNLDVADNSGARRVMCIKVLGGSKRKYASVGDIIVVSI' A
#
# COMPACT_ATOMS: atom_id res chain seq x y z
N MET A 1 6.43 -4.53 6.57
CA MET A 1 6.62 -3.07 6.74
C MET A 1 6.54 -2.45 5.36
N ILE A 2 5.55 -1.59 5.12
CA ILE A 2 5.29 -0.97 3.81
C ILE A 2 5.41 0.54 3.97
N GLN A 3 6.09 1.22 3.05
CA GLN A 3 6.20 2.69 3.02
C GLN A 3 5.81 3.23 1.65
N MET A 4 5.77 4.55 1.51
CA MET A 4 5.62 5.19 0.19
C MET A 4 6.64 4.64 -0.82
N GLN A 5 6.23 4.50 -2.07
CA GLN A 5 7.03 3.97 -3.19
C GLN A 5 7.44 2.50 -3.06
N THR A 6 6.82 1.74 -2.15
CA THR A 6 6.97 0.28 -2.12
C THR A 6 6.09 -0.35 -3.20
N ASN A 7 6.68 -1.21 -4.05
CA ASN A 7 5.93 -2.06 -4.97
C ASN A 7 5.46 -3.33 -4.26
N LEU A 8 4.22 -3.73 -4.50
CA LEU A 8 3.56 -4.88 -3.89
C LEU A 8 2.89 -5.72 -4.98
N ASP A 9 2.93 -7.04 -4.85
CA ASP A 9 2.11 -7.93 -5.67
C ASP A 9 0.69 -7.97 -5.09
N VAL A 10 -0.32 -7.98 -5.97
CA VAL A 10 -1.73 -8.01 -5.57
C VAL A 10 -2.21 -9.46 -5.48
N ALA A 11 -2.83 -9.80 -4.35
CA ALA A 11 -3.39 -11.12 -4.08
C ALA A 11 -4.93 -11.10 -4.11
N ASP A 12 -5.50 -10.60 -5.21
CA ASP A 12 -6.94 -10.55 -5.44
C ASP A 12 -7.29 -10.92 -6.90
N ASN A 13 -8.57 -10.79 -7.26
CA ASN A 13 -9.09 -11.06 -8.60
C ASN A 13 -9.52 -9.77 -9.36
N SER A 14 -8.99 -8.61 -8.99
CA SER A 14 -9.31 -7.31 -9.62
C SER A 14 -8.66 -7.11 -10.99
N GLY A 15 -7.64 -7.90 -11.33
CA GLY A 15 -6.86 -7.79 -12.57
C GLY A 15 -5.56 -7.01 -12.43
N ALA A 16 -5.34 -6.31 -11.32
CA ALA A 16 -4.03 -5.74 -10.99
C ALA A 16 -3.04 -6.84 -10.61
N ARG A 17 -1.79 -6.75 -11.10
CA ARG A 17 -0.71 -7.70 -10.74
C ARG A 17 0.27 -7.10 -9.73
N ARG A 18 0.63 -5.84 -9.96
CA ARG A 18 1.52 -5.05 -9.11
C ARG A 18 0.92 -3.68 -8.88
N VAL A 19 1.19 -3.13 -7.70
CA VAL A 19 0.78 -1.79 -7.31
C VAL A 19 1.89 -1.09 -6.54
N MET A 20 1.92 0.24 -6.59
CA MET A 20 2.83 1.06 -5.79
C MET A 20 2.06 1.77 -4.68
N CYS A 21 2.54 1.69 -3.44
CA CYS A 21 1.99 2.47 -2.33
C CYS A 21 2.30 3.96 -2.51
N ILE A 22 1.25 4.80 -2.56
CA ILE A 22 1.38 6.27 -2.67
C ILE A 22 1.05 7.00 -1.36
N LYS A 23 0.35 6.35 -0.42
CA LYS A 23 0.05 6.92 0.90
C LYS A 23 -0.28 5.85 1.94
N VAL A 24 0.26 5.98 3.15
CA VAL A 24 -0.15 5.19 4.31
C VAL A 24 -1.23 5.94 5.10
N LEU A 25 -2.38 5.31 5.36
CA LEU A 25 -3.48 5.94 6.10
C LEU A 25 -3.36 5.73 7.62
N GLY A 26 -4.03 6.60 8.39
CA GLY A 26 -4.08 6.52 9.86
C GLY A 26 -3.26 7.60 10.60
N GLY A 27 -2.95 8.73 9.95
CA GLY A 27 -2.37 9.91 10.62
C GLY A 27 -1.45 10.74 9.72
N SER A 28 -1.17 11.98 10.14
CA SER A 28 -0.37 12.93 9.35
C SER A 28 1.14 12.62 9.31
N LYS A 29 1.66 11.87 10.28
CA LYS A 29 3.10 11.53 10.40
C LYS A 29 3.39 10.03 10.25
N ARG A 30 2.40 9.24 9.81
CA ARG A 30 2.55 7.79 9.71
C ARG A 30 3.45 7.43 8.52
N LYS A 31 4.57 6.77 8.80
CA LYS A 31 5.58 6.42 7.79
C LYS A 31 5.45 4.99 7.25
N TYR A 32 4.92 4.10 8.09
CA TYR A 32 4.89 2.67 7.80
C TYR A 32 3.52 2.06 8.05
N ALA A 33 3.17 1.10 7.19
CA ALA A 33 2.06 0.19 7.33
C ALA A 33 2.54 -1.24 7.65
N SER A 34 1.70 -1.96 8.35
CA SER A 34 1.80 -3.38 8.72
C SER A 34 0.55 -4.12 8.23
N VAL A 35 0.49 -5.43 8.46
CA VAL A 35 -0.68 -6.23 8.08
C VAL A 35 -1.92 -5.71 8.81
N GLY A 36 -3.02 -5.49 8.06
CA GLY A 36 -4.27 -4.92 8.58
C GLY A 36 -4.38 -3.40 8.44
N ASP A 37 -3.30 -2.69 8.11
CA ASP A 37 -3.36 -1.26 7.82
C ASP A 37 -3.85 -0.99 6.39
N ILE A 38 -4.57 0.13 6.22
CA ILE A 38 -5.06 0.57 4.90
C ILE A 38 -4.05 1.53 4.27
N ILE A 39 -3.76 1.30 2.99
CA ILE A 39 -2.90 2.14 2.16
C ILE A 39 -3.64 2.58 0.89
N VAL A 40 -3.21 3.69 0.29
CA VAL A 40 -3.62 4.09 -1.05
C VAL A 40 -2.54 3.66 -2.03
N VAL A 41 -2.96 3.07 -3.15
CA VAL A 41 -2.06 2.53 -4.17
C VAL A 41 -2.35 3.09 -5.57
N SER A 42 -1.34 3.08 -6.43
CA SER A 42 -1.49 3.21 -7.89
C SER A 42 -1.24 1.85 -8.54
N ILE A 43 -2.05 1.52 -9.55
CA ILE A 43 -1.89 0.35 -10.43
C ILE A 43 -0.83 0.64 -11.49
#